data_AF-A0A8B3C7K2-F1
#
_entry.id   AF-A0A8B3C7K2-F1
#
_cell.length_a   1.000
_cell.length_b   1.000
_cell.length_c   1.000
_cell.angle_alpha   90.00
_cell.angle_beta   90.00
_cell.angle_gamma   90.00
#
_symmetry.space_group_name_H-M   'P 1'
#
loop_
_entity.id
_entity.type
_entity.pdbx_description
1 polymer ?
#
loop_
_entity_poly.entity_id
_entity_poly.type
_entity_poly.pdbx_seq_one_letter_code
_entity_poly.pdbx_strand_id
1 'polypeptide(L)' 'MTMEKVCPRCGTRFACSLDAVMDCLCAGVALDDAQRRFIADNYDDCLCNDCLRILRETFYSTGINPRYAPIVKPKSYSE' A
#
# COMPACT_ATOMS: atom_id res chain seq x y z
N MET A 1 -15.81 -13.66 7.96
CA MET A 1 -16.88 -12.72 7.54
C MET A 1 -16.20 -11.59 6.80
N THR A 2 -16.59 -11.32 5.56
CA THR A 2 -15.95 -10.29 4.74
C THR A 2 -16.41 -8.91 5.22
N MET A 3 -15.48 -8.07 5.67
CA MET A 3 -15.84 -6.74 6.19
C MET A 3 -15.67 -5.71 5.07
N GLU A 4 -16.75 -5.01 4.70
CA GLU A 4 -16.67 -3.92 3.74
C GLU A 4 -16.00 -2.71 4.40
N LYS A 5 -14.88 -2.27 3.81
CA LYS A 5 -14.14 -1.07 4.22
C LYS A 5 -14.15 -0.04 3.10
N VAL A 6 -14.00 1.22 3.47
CA VAL A 6 -13.89 2.34 2.52
C VAL A 6 -12.44 2.78 2.46
N CYS A 7 -11.87 2.84 1.27
CA CYS A 7 -10.49 3.29 1.08
C CYS A 7 -10.39 4.79 1.42
N PRO A 8 -9.57 5.21 2.41
CA PRO A 8 -9.43 6.62 2.76
C PRO A 8 -8.77 7.46 1.66
N ARG A 9 -8.05 6.83 0.71
CA ARG A 9 -7.39 7.52 -0.41
C ARG A 9 -8.32 7.85 -1.57
N CYS A 10 -9.21 6.93 -1.94
CA CYS A 10 -10.05 7.08 -3.14
C CYS A 10 -11.56 7.01 -2.87
N GLY A 11 -11.97 6.67 -1.65
CA GLY A 11 -13.38 6.51 -1.27
C GLY A 11 -14.05 5.23 -1.77
N THR A 12 -13.33 4.35 -2.48
CA THR A 12 -13.88 3.10 -2.99
C THR A 12 -14.15 2.11 -1.86
N ARG A 13 -15.35 1.51 -1.89
CA ARG A 13 -15.68 0.37 -1.03
C ARG A 13 -14.99 -0.89 -1.54
N PHE A 14 -14.29 -1.57 -0.65
CA PHE A 14 -13.63 -2.83 -0.95
C PHE A 14 -13.84 -3.83 0.18
N ALA A 15 -13.83 -5.11 -0.18
CA ALA A 15 -13.88 -6.20 0.78
C ALA A 15 -12.50 -6.38 1.42
N CYS A 16 -12.42 -6.19 2.74
CA CYS A 16 -11.23 -6.48 3.53
C CYS A 16 -11.51 -7.68 4.46
N SER A 17 -10.80 -8.77 4.23
CA SER A 17 -10.84 -9.95 5.11
C SER A 17 -9.64 -9.92 6.04
N LEU A 18 -9.81 -9.27 7.21
CA LEU A 18 -8.76 -9.19 8.24
C LEU A 18 -8.39 -10.57 8.83
N ASP A 19 -9.33 -11.52 8.87
CA ASP A 19 -9.09 -12.90 9.33
C ASP A 19 -8.13 -13.69 8.45
N ALA A 20 -7.93 -13.26 7.20
CA ALA A 20 -7.03 -13.91 6.27
C ALA A 20 -6.19 -12.84 5.57
N VAL A 21 -5.29 -12.20 6.33
CA VAL A 21 -4.35 -11.20 5.77
C VAL A 21 -3.52 -11.75 4.60
N MET A 22 -3.41 -13.08 4.47
CA MET A 22 -2.77 -13.78 3.36
C MET A 22 -3.67 -13.94 2.12
N ASP A 23 -5.00 -14.02 2.29
CA ASP A 23 -6.01 -14.13 1.21
C ASP A 23 -6.66 -12.78 0.87
N CYS A 24 -6.31 -11.74 1.61
CA CYS A 24 -6.86 -10.42 1.39
C CYS A 24 -6.38 -9.92 0.02
N LEU A 25 -7.28 -9.33 -0.79
CA LEU A 25 -6.91 -8.85 -2.13
C LEU A 25 -5.72 -7.87 -2.07
N CYS A 26 -5.51 -7.18 -0.94
CA CYS A 26 -4.36 -6.33 -0.68
C CYS A 26 -3.03 -7.08 -0.49
N ALA A 27 -3.05 -8.35 -0.06
CA ALA A 27 -1.89 -9.20 0.16
C ALA A 27 -1.14 -9.55 -1.14
N GLY A 28 -1.85 -9.54 -2.27
CA GLY A 28 -1.25 -9.72 -3.59
C GLY A 28 -0.36 -8.55 -4.04
N VAL A 29 -0.43 -7.40 -3.36
CA VAL A 29 0.45 -6.26 -3.66
C VAL A 29 1.71 -6.38 -2.81
N ALA A 30 2.80 -6.80 -3.45
CA ALA A 30 4.12 -6.77 -2.84
C ALA A 30 4.55 -5.30 -2.62
N LEU A 31 4.49 -4.87 -1.36
CA LEU A 31 4.99 -3.57 -0.89
C LEU A 31 6.29 -3.75 -0.10
N ASP A 32 7.25 -2.86 -0.33
CA ASP A 32 8.48 -2.75 0.45
C ASP A 32 8.23 -2.12 1.83
N ASP A 33 9.19 -2.26 2.75
CA ASP A 33 9.12 -1.68 4.09
C ASP A 33 8.88 -0.16 4.07
N ALA A 34 9.52 0.58 3.17
CA ALA A 34 9.31 2.02 3.02
C ALA A 34 7.85 2.39 2.69
N GLN A 35 7.25 1.65 1.75
CA GLN A 35 5.86 1.84 1.33
C GLN A 35 4.90 1.45 2.44
N ARG A 36 5.15 0.33 3.13
CA ARG A 36 4.35 -0.11 4.29
C ARG A 36 4.40 0.91 5.42
N ARG A 37 5.59 1.44 5.71
CA ARG A 37 5.80 2.49 6.73
C ARG A 37 5.06 3.76 6.37
N PHE A 38 5.15 4.19 5.11
CA PHE A 38 4.40 5.35 4.62
C PHE A 38 2.89 5.14 4.80
N ILE A 39 2.36 3.97 4.42
CA ILE A 39 0.94 3.69 4.59
C ILE A 39 0.55 3.75 6.07
N ALA A 40 1.31 3.10 6.95
CA ALA A 40 1.03 3.08 8.39
C ALA A 40 1.14 4.45 9.08
N ASP A 41 1.97 5.37 8.56
CA ASP A 41 2.17 6.72 9.13
C ASP A 41 1.15 7.74 8.55
N ASN A 42 0.61 7.49 7.35
CA ASN A 42 -0.28 8.44 6.64
C ASN A 42 -1.75 7.99 6.57
N TYR A 43 -2.04 6.71 6.83
CA TYR A 43 -3.39 6.17 6.76
C TYR A 43 -3.68 5.28 7.97
N ASP A 44 -4.72 5.63 8.73
CA ASP A 44 -5.21 4.84 9.87
C ASP A 44 -6.01 3.59 9.46
N ASP A 45 -6.40 3.49 8.19
CA ASP A 45 -7.20 2.37 7.67
C ASP A 45 -6.60 1.79 6.37
N CYS A 46 -7.09 0.62 5.98
CA CYS A 46 -6.62 -0.14 4.84
C CYS A 46 -6.93 0.57 3.52
N LEU A 47 -5.96 0.54 2.60
CA LEU A 47 -6.15 1.00 1.22
C LEU A 47 -6.65 -0.14 0.32
N CYS A 48 -7.42 0.19 -0.70
CA CYS A 48 -7.85 -0.77 -1.72
C CYS A 48 -6.67 -1.24 -2.58
N ASN A 49 -6.84 -2.38 -3.27
CA ASN A 49 -5.80 -2.97 -4.13
C ASN A 49 -5.26 -1.98 -5.17
N ASP A 50 -6.13 -1.25 -5.88
CA ASP A 50 -5.72 -0.24 -6.85
C ASP A 50 -4.85 0.86 -6.24
N CYS A 51 -5.25 1.40 -5.08
CA CYS A 51 -4.47 2.40 -4.38
C CYS A 51 -3.10 1.86 -3.95
N LEU A 52 -3.02 0.61 -3.52
CA LEU A 52 -1.76 -0.03 -3.15
C LEU A 52 -0.86 -0.22 -4.38
N ARG A 53 -1.41 -0.63 -5.53
CA ARG A 53 -0.66 -0.79 -6.80
C ARG A 53 -0.13 0.54 -7.32
N ILE A 54 -0.99 1.56 -7.37
CA ILE A 54 -0.59 2.91 -7.77
C ILE A 54 0.47 3.42 -6.82
N LEU A 55 0.29 3.25 -5.50
CA LEU A 55 1.29 3.66 -4.53
C LEU A 55 2.62 2.96 -4.81
N ARG A 56 2.62 1.65 -5.01
CA ARG A 56 3.83 0.89 -5.33
C ARG A 56 4.57 1.47 -6.55
N GLU A 57 3.84 1.79 -7.60
CA GLU A 57 4.39 2.30 -8.86
C GLU A 57 4.86 3.75 -8.74
N THR A 58 4.07 4.62 -8.09
CA THR A 58 4.34 6.07 -8.03
C THR A 58 5.22 6.49 -6.86
N PHE A 59 5.37 5.66 -5.83
CA PHE A 59 6.07 6.02 -4.58
C PHE A 59 7.48 6.52 -4.86
N TYR A 60 8.21 5.88 -5.79
CA TYR A 60 9.56 6.31 -6.17
C TYR A 60 9.60 7.23 -7.40
N SER A 61 8.48 7.43 -8.10
CA SER A 61 8.41 8.28 -9.30
C SER A 61 8.36 9.77 -8.96
N THR A 62 7.82 10.12 -7.79
CA THR A 62 7.84 11.47 -7.25
C THR A 62 8.82 11.51 -6.09
N GLY A 63 9.54 12.62 -5.87
CA GLY A 63 10.56 12.69 -4.83
C GLY A 63 10.05 12.18 -3.48
N ILE A 64 10.67 11.12 -2.95
CA ILE A 64 10.27 10.52 -1.67
C ILE A 64 10.72 11.40 -0.50
N ASN A 65 9.89 11.49 0.53
CA ASN A 65 10.31 12.11 1.78
C ASN A 65 11.46 11.27 2.37
N PRO A 66 12.62 11.87 2.72
CA PRO A 66 13.79 11.14 3.22
C PRO A 66 13.51 10.33 4.49
N ARG A 67 12.46 10.65 5.24
CA ARG A 67 11.97 9.85 6.38
C ARG A 67 11.57 8.42 5.99
N TYR A 68 11.14 8.21 4.75
CA TYR A 68 10.79 6.89 4.21
C TYR A 68 11.83 6.40 3.19
N ALA A 69 12.96 7.08 3.05
CA ALA A 69 14.01 6.62 2.15
C ALA A 69 14.51 5.27 2.62
N PRO A 70 14.47 4.23 1.76
CA PRO A 70 14.95 2.94 2.16
C PRO A 70 16.48 2.99 2.33
N ILE A 71 16.97 2.38 3.41
CA ILE A 71 18.42 2.29 3.71
C ILE A 71 19.14 1.48 2.62
N VAL A 72 18.39 0.60 1.94
CA VAL A 72 18.81 -0.18 0.78
C VAL A 72 18.13 0.41 -0.45
N LYS A 73 18.87 0.74 -1.51
CA LYS A 73 18.28 1.29 -2.74
C LYS A 73 17.17 0.35 -3.24
N PRO A 74 15.96 0.85 -3.55
CA PRO A 74 14.93 0.00 -4.13
C PRO A 74 15.46 -0.56 -5.43
N LYS A 75 15.25 -1.86 -5.68
CA LYS A 75 15.47 -2.44 -7.01
C LYS A 75 14.64 -1.59 -7.96
N SER A 76 15.28 -0.87 -8.88
CA SER A 76 14.57 -0.04 -9.83
C SER A 76 13.52 -0.93 -10.50
N TYR A 77 12.25 -0.57 -10.32
CA TYR A 77 11.21 -1.08 -11.22
C TYR A 77 11.41 -0.33 -12.52
N SER A 78 12.42 -0.79 -13.27
CA SER A 78 12.70 -0.42 -14.63
C SER A 78 11.87 -1.36 -15.48
N GLU A 79 10.90 -0.80 -16.21
CA GLU A 79 10.43 -1.42 -17.45
C GLU A 79 11.60 -1.53 -18.45
#